data_AF-A0A177WE62-F1
#
_entry.id   AF-A0A177WE62-F1
#
_cell.length_a   1.000
_cell.length_b   1.000
_cell.length_c   1.000
_cell.angle_alpha   90.00
_cell.angle_beta   90.00
_cell.angle_gamma   90.00
#
_symmetry.space_group_name_H-M   'P 1'
#
loop_
_entity.id
_entity.type
_entity.pdbx_description
1 polymer ?
#
loop_
_entity_poly.entity_id
_entity_poly.type
_entity_poly.pdbx_seq_one_letter_code
_entity_poly.pdbx_strand_id
1 'polypeptide(L)'
;MHPLCDNVYDYSSQKGFSAKSYRGFVYAGPQKAKYVYGILRKKAKGFILLYLLMSVVVLVAFIHIGAYSIRYSKLEGHVGSSIEDSYTAVYSTAVSLEPLCSKSLNMSSNGKSGPSIKISDAYINQIISALKYINSKDAIPDGGDMVELGNIARTYQKAFDIYYQLVICQYDSATRTRMEDQLFQLEKKLYPWIINGPMYHSAVESLLKSRGRGIVMTTGSKYALVAQHSITMLNFIGNQLPIEIIYCGEDDLGQKERDALTSLHRVTLVDMQSVLGLKKCSKGWENKPLAVLASSFQQVILMDTDALFFQHPETLFETKAYKETGALFFRDRTLGFGTYGHGPGLTDLINTLAEPFKENLIFNTSRVMAKVSSDELDSGVVVWDKTRSMPAILLTCALNSMPYMDLIYSKTYGMHLLFKSNTR
;
A
#
# COMPACT_ATOMS: atom_id res chain seq x y z
N MET A 1 -16.02 30.60 -31.61
CA MET A 1 -15.91 31.76 -32.51
C MET A 1 -15.50 32.96 -31.68
N HIS A 2 -14.29 33.46 -31.91
CA HIS A 2 -13.75 34.77 -31.49
C HIS A 2 -14.43 35.90 -32.31
N PRO A 3 -14.44 37.18 -31.88
CA PRO A 3 -13.21 38.00 -31.89
C PRO A 3 -13.08 39.09 -30.80
N LEU A 4 -11.82 39.47 -30.55
CA LEU A 4 -11.38 40.69 -29.88
C LEU A 4 -10.67 41.56 -30.92
N CYS A 5 -11.01 42.86 -30.97
CA CYS A 5 -10.38 43.86 -31.82
C CYS A 5 -9.24 44.58 -31.11
N ASP A 6 -8.17 44.78 -31.88
CA ASP A 6 -7.22 45.89 -32.00
C ASP A 6 -7.23 47.02 -30.96
N ASN A 7 -6.04 47.24 -30.36
CA ASN A 7 -5.62 48.53 -29.83
C ASN A 7 -4.26 48.90 -30.44
N VAL A 8 -4.28 49.98 -31.21
CA VAL A 8 -3.12 50.71 -31.75
C VAL A 8 -2.79 51.82 -30.75
N TYR A 9 -1.54 51.92 -30.31
CA TYR A 9 -1.00 53.15 -29.70
C TYR A 9 0.29 53.55 -30.42
N ASP A 10 0.24 54.75 -30.98
CA ASP A 10 1.35 55.53 -31.55
C ASP A 10 2.17 56.17 -30.43
N TYR A 11 3.49 56.05 -30.51
CA TYR A 11 4.44 56.87 -29.76
C TYR A 11 5.60 57.23 -30.70
N SER A 12 5.37 58.26 -31.51
CA SER A 12 6.43 59.06 -32.10
C SER A 12 7.05 59.99 -31.05
N SER A 13 8.36 60.22 -31.19
CA SER A 13 9.24 61.09 -30.40
C SER A 13 9.92 60.48 -29.15
N GLN A 14 11.12 59.95 -29.36
CA GLN A 14 12.29 60.42 -28.61
C GLN A 14 13.59 60.11 -29.37
N LYS A 15 14.36 61.17 -29.60
CA LYS A 15 15.67 61.19 -30.25
C LYS A 15 16.73 60.60 -29.32
N GLY A 16 17.69 59.87 -29.90
CA GLY A 16 19.03 59.76 -29.34
C GLY A 16 19.56 58.33 -29.21
N PHE A 17 19.90 57.68 -30.32
CA PHE A 17 20.85 56.56 -30.29
C PHE A 17 21.98 56.77 -31.29
N SER A 18 23.20 56.76 -30.75
CA SER A 18 24.48 56.94 -31.42
C SER A 18 24.74 55.84 -32.45
N ALA A 19 24.99 56.26 -33.69
CA ALA A 19 25.37 55.40 -34.79
C ALA A 19 26.81 54.89 -34.63
N LYS A 20 26.98 53.60 -34.36
CA LYS A 20 28.12 52.80 -34.86
C LYS A 20 27.73 51.33 -34.83
N SER A 21 27.95 50.66 -35.97
CA SER A 21 27.82 49.21 -36.21
C SER A 21 26.44 48.66 -36.58
N TYR A 22 25.92 49.01 -37.76
CA TYR A 22 25.20 48.02 -38.59
C TYR A 22 25.60 48.19 -40.05
N ARG A 23 26.62 47.43 -40.47
CA ARG A 23 26.91 47.16 -41.88
C ARG A 23 25.98 46.05 -42.36
N GLY A 24 25.08 46.41 -43.29
CA GLY A 24 24.65 45.57 -44.42
C GLY A 24 23.82 44.31 -44.12
N PHE A 25 22.50 44.42 -44.27
CA PHE A 25 21.71 43.31 -44.79
C PHE A 25 22.06 43.15 -46.28
N VAL A 26 23.05 42.30 -46.55
CA VAL A 26 23.30 41.77 -47.89
C VAL A 26 22.21 40.75 -48.17
N TYR A 27 21.48 40.94 -49.29
CA TYR A 27 20.64 39.93 -49.91
C TYR A 27 21.43 38.61 -49.98
N ALA A 28 21.04 37.63 -49.16
CA ALA A 28 21.68 36.33 -49.16
C ALA A 28 21.26 35.60 -50.45
N GLY A 29 22.11 35.67 -51.47
CA GLY A 29 21.89 34.95 -52.72
C GLY A 29 21.62 33.46 -52.50
N PRO A 30 21.03 32.76 -53.50
CA PRO A 30 20.47 31.41 -53.39
C PRO A 30 21.42 30.33 -52.82
N GLN A 31 22.73 30.60 -52.76
CA GLN A 31 23.71 29.72 -52.12
C GLN A 31 23.69 29.74 -50.58
N LYS A 32 23.45 30.89 -49.93
CA LYS A 32 23.39 30.96 -48.45
C LYS A 32 22.11 30.32 -47.89
N ALA A 33 20.98 30.46 -48.59
CA ALA A 33 19.73 29.77 -48.25
C ALA A 33 19.87 28.24 -48.39
N LYS A 34 20.54 27.75 -49.44
CA LYS A 34 20.87 26.32 -49.60
C LYS A 34 21.77 25.79 -48.48
N TYR A 35 22.72 26.60 -48.00
CA TYR A 35 23.61 26.22 -46.90
C TYR A 35 22.87 26.09 -45.57
N VAL A 36 22.01 27.07 -45.22
CA VAL A 36 21.17 27.03 -44.01
C VAL A 36 20.15 25.89 -44.08
N TYR A 37 19.50 25.67 -45.23
CA TYR A 37 18.62 24.53 -45.46
C TYR A 37 19.36 23.18 -45.33
N GLY A 38 20.61 23.11 -45.80
CA GLY A 38 21.48 21.94 -45.65
C GLY A 38 21.81 21.63 -44.18
N ILE A 39 22.07 22.66 -43.35
CA ILE A 39 22.31 22.51 -41.92
C ILE A 39 21.04 22.05 -41.18
N LEU A 40 19.90 22.68 -41.46
CA LEU A 40 18.61 22.31 -40.86
C LEU A 40 18.20 20.88 -41.25
N ARG A 41 18.41 20.49 -42.51
CA ARG A 41 18.16 19.12 -43.00
C ARG A 41 19.09 18.10 -42.36
N LYS A 42 20.36 18.44 -42.12
CA LYS A 42 21.31 17.57 -41.39
C LYS A 42 20.90 17.42 -39.91
N LYS A 43 20.51 18.50 -39.24
CA LYS A 43 19.99 18.45 -37.86
C LYS A 43 18.70 17.64 -37.76
N ALA A 44 17.73 17.87 -38.66
CA ALA A 44 16.48 17.11 -38.71
C ALA A 44 16.72 15.61 -38.97
N LYS A 45 17.62 15.26 -39.90
CA LYS A 45 18.04 13.86 -40.11
C LYS A 45 18.71 13.26 -38.88
N GLY A 46 19.51 14.04 -38.15
CA GLY A 46 20.11 13.61 -36.88
C GLY A 46 19.07 13.32 -35.80
N PHE A 47 18.05 14.18 -35.66
CA PHE A 47 16.93 13.96 -34.73
C PHE A 47 16.07 12.75 -35.12
N ILE A 48 15.77 12.57 -36.40
CA ILE A 48 15.03 11.40 -36.89
C ILE A 48 15.83 10.12 -36.66
N LEU A 49 17.14 10.15 -36.92
CA LEU A 49 18.03 9.01 -36.66
C LEU A 49 18.11 8.68 -35.17
N LEU A 50 18.19 9.69 -34.30
CA LEU A 50 18.19 9.51 -32.84
C LEU A 50 16.85 8.95 -32.35
N TYR A 51 15.73 9.43 -32.88
CA TYR A 51 14.40 8.92 -32.55
C TYR A 51 14.24 7.47 -33.02
N LEU A 52 14.70 7.13 -34.22
CA LEU A 52 14.72 5.76 -34.73
C LEU A 52 15.60 4.85 -33.87
N LEU A 53 16.80 5.30 -33.49
CA LEU A 53 17.70 4.58 -32.58
C LEU A 53 17.04 4.32 -31.23
N MET A 54 16.43 5.34 -30.61
CA MET A 54 15.70 5.19 -29.35
C MET A 54 14.51 4.23 -29.50
N SER A 55 13.79 4.30 -30.61
CA SER A 55 12.68 3.40 -30.92
C SER A 55 13.16 1.96 -31.07
N VAL A 56 14.30 1.73 -31.72
CA VAL A 56 14.93 0.40 -31.84
C VAL A 56 15.40 -0.10 -30.48
N VAL A 57 16.02 0.74 -29.64
CA VAL A 57 16.44 0.34 -28.29
C VAL A 57 15.24 -0.06 -27.43
N VAL A 58 14.15 0.71 -27.48
CA VAL A 58 12.89 0.39 -26.79
C VAL A 58 12.29 -0.92 -27.33
N LEU A 59 12.27 -1.11 -28.64
CA LEU A 59 11.78 -2.36 -29.26
C LEU A 59 12.63 -3.57 -28.86
N VAL A 60 13.96 -3.44 -28.86
CA VAL A 60 14.88 -4.50 -28.43
C VAL A 60 14.68 -4.82 -26.95
N ALA A 61 14.44 -3.80 -26.11
CA ALA A 61 14.10 -4.00 -24.70
C ALA A 61 12.77 -4.76 -24.53
N PHE A 62 11.72 -4.39 -25.27
CA PHE A 62 10.45 -5.13 -25.28
C PHE A 62 10.61 -6.58 -25.76
N ILE A 63 11.43 -6.82 -26.79
CA ILE A 63 11.75 -8.17 -27.26
C ILE A 63 12.49 -8.97 -26.19
N HIS A 64 13.45 -8.37 -25.49
CA HIS A 64 14.17 -9.04 -24.39
C HIS A 64 13.25 -9.33 -23.21
N ILE A 65 12.36 -8.41 -22.84
CA ILE A 65 11.36 -8.61 -21.80
C ILE A 65 10.39 -9.74 -22.21
N GLY A 66 9.91 -9.74 -23.45
CA GLY A 66 9.05 -10.81 -23.98
C GLY A 66 9.75 -12.17 -24.01
N ALA A 67 11.00 -12.22 -24.49
CA ALA A 67 11.80 -13.44 -24.50
C ALA A 67 12.11 -13.94 -23.08
N TYR A 68 12.41 -13.03 -22.14
CA TYR A 68 12.57 -13.35 -20.73
C TYR A 68 11.28 -13.90 -20.13
N SER A 69 10.13 -13.28 -20.41
CA SER A 69 8.81 -13.73 -19.96
C SER A 69 8.45 -15.12 -20.51
N ILE A 70 8.77 -15.40 -21.78
CA ILE A 70 8.57 -16.73 -22.40
C ILE A 70 9.50 -17.77 -21.77
N ARG A 71 10.75 -17.41 -21.50
CA ARG A 71 11.74 -18.30 -20.88
C ARG A 71 11.40 -18.58 -19.41
N TYR A 72 10.88 -17.58 -18.71
CA TYR A 72 10.34 -17.68 -17.36
C TYR A 72 9.13 -18.64 -17.35
N SER A 73 8.18 -18.47 -18.27
CA SER A 73 7.04 -19.38 -18.46
C SER A 73 7.47 -20.83 -18.76
N LYS A 74 8.57 -21.04 -19.49
CA LYS A 74 9.11 -22.39 -19.76
C LYS A 74 9.84 -23.04 -18.59
N LEU A 75 10.38 -22.26 -17.65
CA LEU A 75 11.03 -22.79 -16.44
C LEU A 75 9.99 -23.27 -15.40
N GLU A 76 8.78 -22.71 -15.40
CA GLU A 76 7.65 -23.15 -14.56
C GLU A 76 6.80 -24.25 -15.23
N GLY A 77 7.45 -25.30 -15.75
CA GLY A 77 6.81 -26.39 -16.51
C GLY A 77 5.40 -26.79 -16.04
N HIS A 78 4.43 -26.69 -16.96
CA HIS A 78 3.06 -27.21 -16.88
C HIS A 78 2.11 -26.61 -15.84
N VAL A 79 1.90 -25.30 -15.89
CA VAL A 79 0.58 -24.73 -15.56
C VAL A 79 0.20 -23.79 -16.69
N GLY A 80 -0.98 -23.96 -17.27
CA GLY A 80 -1.61 -22.91 -18.06
C GLY A 80 -1.86 -21.75 -17.11
N SER A 81 -0.88 -20.86 -16.95
CA SER A 81 -0.91 -19.87 -15.88
C SER A 81 -1.99 -18.85 -16.20
N SER A 82 -3.14 -19.00 -15.56
CA SER A 82 -4.10 -17.92 -15.51
C SER A 82 -3.44 -16.74 -14.79
N ILE A 83 -3.86 -15.51 -15.05
CA ILE A 83 -3.37 -14.32 -14.32
C ILE A 83 -3.53 -14.53 -12.78
N GLU A 84 -4.42 -15.43 -12.34
CA GLU A 84 -4.58 -15.83 -10.94
C GLU A 84 -3.31 -16.46 -10.31
N ASP A 85 -2.49 -17.17 -11.09
CA ASP A 85 -1.29 -17.85 -10.58
C ASP A 85 -0.15 -16.88 -10.21
N SER A 86 -0.22 -15.63 -10.70
CA SER A 86 0.72 -14.55 -10.35
C SER A 86 0.41 -13.91 -8.99
N TYR A 87 -0.81 -14.10 -8.48
CA TYR A 87 -1.19 -13.61 -7.16
C TYR A 87 -1.02 -14.71 -6.12
N THR A 88 -0.59 -14.32 -4.92
CA THR A 88 -0.71 -15.20 -3.77
C THR A 88 -2.02 -14.87 -3.08
N ALA A 89 -3.03 -15.72 -3.29
CA ALA A 89 -4.19 -15.75 -2.44
C ALA A 89 -3.75 -16.29 -1.07
N VAL A 90 -3.73 -15.41 -0.06
CA VAL A 90 -3.60 -15.86 1.33
C VAL A 90 -4.96 -16.40 1.77
N TYR A 91 -5.28 -17.62 1.33
CA TYR A 91 -6.58 -18.24 1.58
C TYR A 91 -6.92 -18.20 3.06
N SER A 92 -8.04 -17.57 3.41
CA SER A 92 -8.59 -17.55 4.77
C SER A 92 -10.06 -17.93 4.71
N THR A 93 -10.52 -18.68 5.71
CA THR A 93 -11.93 -18.73 6.07
C THR A 93 -12.26 -17.41 6.77
N ALA A 94 -12.41 -16.35 6.00
CA ALA A 94 -12.80 -15.08 6.57
C ALA A 94 -14.15 -15.22 7.25
N VAL A 95 -14.19 -14.83 8.53
CA VAL A 95 -15.46 -14.42 9.12
C VAL A 95 -15.81 -13.12 8.40
N SER A 96 -16.82 -13.15 7.54
CA SER A 96 -17.42 -11.92 7.04
C SER A 96 -17.84 -11.12 8.27
N LEU A 97 -17.33 -9.90 8.44
CA LEU A 97 -17.78 -8.96 9.48
C LEU A 97 -19.17 -8.38 9.16
N GLU A 98 -19.96 -9.06 8.32
CA GLU A 98 -21.38 -8.77 8.15
C GLU A 98 -22.09 -8.70 9.51
N PRO A 99 -22.98 -7.70 9.71
CA PRO A 99 -23.68 -7.55 10.97
C PRO A 99 -24.49 -8.80 11.31
N LEU A 100 -24.19 -9.45 12.42
CA LEU A 100 -24.90 -10.66 12.87
C LEU A 100 -26.25 -10.34 13.57
N CYS A 101 -26.70 -9.10 13.52
CA CYS A 101 -27.74 -8.55 14.42
C CYS A 101 -29.16 -9.14 14.24
N SER A 102 -29.47 -9.81 13.12
CA SER A 102 -30.77 -10.46 12.86
C SER A 102 -30.88 -11.89 13.38
N LYS A 103 -29.76 -12.42 13.89
CA LYS A 103 -29.64 -13.75 14.44
C LYS A 103 -29.44 -13.57 15.92
N SER A 104 -30.43 -13.93 16.73
CA SER A 104 -30.33 -13.83 18.20
C SER A 104 -28.95 -14.31 18.67
N LEU A 105 -28.33 -13.61 19.62
CA LEU A 105 -27.09 -14.04 20.29
C LEU A 105 -27.17 -15.48 20.88
N ASN A 106 -28.34 -16.12 20.82
CA ASN A 106 -28.53 -17.57 20.80
C ASN A 106 -28.59 -18.12 19.36
N MET A 107 -27.52 -18.77 18.88
CA MET A 107 -27.38 -19.04 17.44
C MET A 107 -26.84 -20.45 17.14
N SER A 108 -27.72 -21.46 17.13
CA SER A 108 -27.52 -22.69 16.35
C SER A 108 -28.15 -22.49 14.98
N SER A 109 -27.40 -22.55 13.88
CA SER A 109 -28.00 -22.63 12.55
C SER A 109 -27.22 -23.60 11.67
N ASN A 110 -27.90 -24.69 11.29
CA ASN A 110 -27.51 -25.60 10.22
C ASN A 110 -27.41 -24.85 8.89
N GLY A 111 -26.31 -25.05 8.15
CA GLY A 111 -26.20 -24.65 6.75
C GLY A 111 -24.81 -24.16 6.34
N LYS A 112 -23.96 -25.12 5.94
CA LYS A 112 -22.74 -24.99 5.11
C LYS A 112 -21.62 -24.04 5.56
N SER A 113 -20.75 -24.62 6.40
CA SER A 113 -19.28 -24.58 6.39
C SER A 113 -18.53 -23.23 6.33
N GLY A 114 -18.67 -22.47 7.41
CA GLY A 114 -17.59 -21.73 8.07
C GLY A 114 -17.93 -21.71 9.56
N PRO A 115 -16.99 -21.88 10.52
CA PRO A 115 -17.41 -22.03 11.90
C PRO A 115 -18.11 -20.76 12.40
N SER A 116 -19.38 -20.88 12.77
CA SER A 116 -20.17 -19.77 13.30
C SER A 116 -19.72 -19.53 14.73
N ILE A 117 -19.09 -18.37 14.99
CA ILE A 117 -18.76 -17.98 16.36
C ILE A 117 -20.08 -17.65 17.04
N LYS A 118 -20.54 -18.51 17.94
CA LYS A 118 -21.61 -18.14 18.88
C LYS A 118 -20.98 -17.20 19.91
N ILE A 119 -21.26 -15.91 19.79
CA ILE A 119 -20.83 -14.92 20.77
C ILE A 119 -21.75 -15.02 21.98
N SER A 120 -21.42 -15.92 22.92
CA SER A 120 -22.14 -16.01 24.21
C SER A 120 -21.53 -15.07 25.24
N ASP A 121 -22.31 -14.65 26.24
CA ASP A 121 -21.77 -13.83 27.34
C ASP A 121 -20.60 -14.52 28.06
N ALA A 122 -20.64 -15.84 28.19
CA ALA A 122 -19.53 -16.62 28.75
C ALA A 122 -18.25 -16.46 27.92
N TYR A 123 -18.37 -16.49 26.59
CA TYR A 123 -17.24 -16.30 25.69
C TYR A 123 -16.71 -14.86 25.75
N ILE A 124 -17.59 -13.85 25.77
CA ILE A 124 -17.16 -12.45 25.92
C ILE A 124 -16.40 -12.25 27.24
N ASN A 125 -16.93 -12.79 28.35
CA ASN A 125 -16.26 -12.68 29.65
C ASN A 125 -14.90 -13.43 29.69
N GLN A 126 -14.76 -14.54 28.96
CA GLN A 126 -13.48 -15.22 28.78
C GLN A 126 -12.45 -14.31 28.08
N ILE A 127 -12.85 -13.66 26.98
CA ILE A 127 -11.97 -12.73 26.25
C ILE A 127 -11.62 -11.52 27.10
N ILE A 128 -12.58 -10.93 27.83
CA ILE A 128 -12.32 -9.84 28.78
C ILE A 128 -11.28 -10.27 29.83
N SER A 129 -11.37 -11.49 30.34
CA SER A 129 -10.41 -12.02 31.34
C SER A 129 -9.02 -12.19 30.74
N ALA A 130 -8.92 -12.66 29.49
CA ALA A 130 -7.66 -12.74 28.76
C ALA A 130 -7.04 -11.35 28.53
N LEU A 131 -7.83 -10.37 28.11
CA LEU A 131 -7.36 -8.99 27.95
C LEU A 131 -6.87 -8.40 29.27
N LYS A 132 -7.60 -8.62 30.38
CA LYS A 132 -7.18 -8.20 31.73
C LYS A 132 -5.83 -8.78 32.12
N TYR A 133 -5.61 -10.07 31.86
CA TYR A 133 -4.35 -10.72 32.13
C TYR A 133 -3.19 -10.14 31.30
N ILE A 134 -3.42 -9.85 30.02
CA ILE A 134 -2.41 -9.20 29.16
C ILE A 134 -2.15 -7.77 29.68
N ASN A 135 -3.20 -7.03 30.02
CA ASN A 135 -3.09 -5.66 30.52
C ASN A 135 -2.44 -5.57 31.91
N SER A 136 -2.50 -6.61 32.73
CA SER A 136 -1.80 -6.65 34.02
C SER A 136 -0.29 -6.81 33.90
N LYS A 137 0.23 -7.17 32.71
CA LYS A 137 1.68 -7.21 32.47
C LYS A 137 2.22 -5.78 32.30
N ASP A 138 3.36 -5.49 32.92
CA ASP A 138 3.99 -4.17 32.89
C ASP A 138 4.41 -3.75 31.47
N ALA A 139 4.93 -4.70 30.70
CA ALA A 139 5.36 -4.50 29.32
C ALA A 139 4.84 -5.61 28.40
N ILE A 140 4.62 -5.23 27.14
CA ILE A 140 4.43 -6.18 26.04
C ILE A 140 5.82 -6.63 25.57
N PRO A 141 6.02 -7.92 25.21
CA PRO A 141 7.34 -8.41 24.81
C PRO A 141 8.00 -7.54 23.74
N ASP A 142 9.24 -7.12 23.94
CA ASP A 142 10.02 -6.22 23.06
C ASP A 142 10.78 -6.98 21.96
N GLY A 143 10.08 -7.87 21.26
CA GLY A 143 10.63 -8.70 20.19
C GLY A 143 11.42 -9.93 20.68
N GLY A 144 11.81 -9.98 21.96
CA GLY A 144 12.47 -11.14 22.57
C GLY A 144 11.59 -12.39 22.68
N ASP A 145 10.26 -12.23 22.74
CA ASP A 145 9.29 -13.33 22.77
C ASP A 145 8.21 -13.14 21.69
N MET A 146 8.53 -13.61 20.49
CA MET A 146 7.63 -13.57 19.34
C MET A 146 6.44 -14.53 19.47
N VAL A 147 6.55 -15.59 20.27
CA VAL A 147 5.44 -16.52 20.52
C VAL A 147 4.35 -15.80 21.31
N GLU A 148 4.73 -15.12 22.39
CA GLU A 148 3.80 -14.36 23.20
C GLU A 148 3.21 -13.17 22.45
N LEU A 149 4.00 -12.46 21.63
CA LEU A 149 3.46 -11.42 20.75
C LEU A 149 2.39 -11.97 19.80
N GLY A 150 2.63 -13.15 19.21
CA GLY A 150 1.65 -13.86 18.40
C GLY A 150 0.36 -14.19 19.17
N ASN A 151 0.48 -14.67 20.41
CA ASN A 151 -0.67 -14.96 21.28
C ASN A 151 -1.49 -13.71 21.61
N ILE A 152 -0.81 -12.61 21.94
CA ILE A 152 -1.43 -11.32 22.20
C ILE A 152 -2.15 -10.83 20.95
N ALA A 153 -1.52 -10.88 19.77
CA ALA A 153 -2.12 -10.45 18.51
C ALA A 153 -3.39 -11.23 18.14
N ARG A 154 -3.40 -12.56 18.35
CA ARG A 154 -4.60 -13.41 18.15
C ARG A 154 -5.70 -13.10 19.16
N THR A 155 -5.34 -12.86 20.41
CA THR A 155 -6.31 -12.47 21.46
C THR A 155 -6.92 -11.12 21.13
N TYR A 156 -6.09 -10.15 20.72
CA TYR A 156 -6.52 -8.85 20.23
C TYR A 156 -7.46 -8.97 19.03
N GLN A 157 -7.14 -9.81 18.04
CA GLN A 157 -8.00 -10.02 16.88
C GLN A 157 -9.39 -10.52 17.29
N LYS A 158 -9.47 -11.58 18.11
CA LYS A 158 -10.75 -12.09 18.62
C LYS A 158 -11.53 -11.03 19.37
N ALA A 159 -10.84 -10.22 20.18
CA ALA A 159 -11.45 -9.14 20.92
C ALA A 159 -11.98 -8.03 20.02
N PHE A 160 -11.20 -7.62 19.02
CA PHE A 160 -11.58 -6.64 18.01
C PHE A 160 -12.83 -7.09 17.25
N ASP A 161 -12.86 -8.34 16.77
CA ASP A 161 -14.00 -8.88 16.01
C ASP A 161 -15.29 -8.89 16.85
N ILE A 162 -15.20 -9.32 18.10
CA ILE A 162 -16.34 -9.30 19.04
C ILE A 162 -16.80 -7.85 19.28
N TYR A 163 -15.88 -6.97 19.66
CA TYR A 163 -16.22 -5.59 20.00
C TYR A 163 -16.81 -4.84 18.80
N TYR A 164 -16.26 -5.04 17.59
CA TYR A 164 -16.83 -4.53 16.34
C TYR A 164 -18.29 -4.97 16.17
N GLN A 165 -18.60 -6.25 16.37
CA GLN A 165 -19.98 -6.77 16.30
C GLN A 165 -20.89 -6.14 17.36
N LEU A 166 -20.40 -5.93 18.59
CA LEU A 166 -21.17 -5.25 19.64
C LEU A 166 -21.49 -3.79 19.26
N VAL A 167 -20.53 -3.08 18.65
CA VAL A 167 -20.71 -1.68 18.23
C VAL A 167 -21.69 -1.57 17.06
N ILE A 168 -21.51 -2.35 15.98
CA ILE A 168 -22.40 -2.27 14.81
C ILE A 168 -23.82 -2.72 15.11
N CYS A 169 -24.00 -3.69 16.03
CA CYS A 169 -25.31 -4.13 16.48
C CYS A 169 -25.91 -3.24 17.57
N GLN A 170 -25.24 -2.15 17.94
CA GLN A 170 -25.68 -1.21 18.97
C GLN A 170 -26.00 -1.93 20.30
N TYR A 171 -25.25 -2.99 20.61
CA TYR A 171 -25.45 -3.78 21.81
C TYR A 171 -24.91 -3.02 23.03
N ASP A 172 -25.76 -2.22 23.65
CA ASP A 172 -25.40 -1.47 24.84
C ASP A 172 -25.54 -2.33 26.10
N SER A 173 -24.44 -2.51 26.83
CA SER A 173 -24.40 -3.32 28.05
C SER A 173 -23.16 -3.03 28.88
N ALA A 174 -23.24 -3.33 30.18
CA ALA A 174 -22.07 -3.34 31.06
C ALA A 174 -20.96 -4.29 30.57
N THR A 175 -21.30 -5.32 29.79
CA THR A 175 -20.32 -6.22 29.17
C THR A 175 -19.58 -5.53 28.02
N ARG A 176 -20.27 -4.76 27.18
CA ARG A 176 -19.65 -3.95 26.13
C ARG A 176 -18.66 -2.93 26.73
N THR A 177 -19.06 -2.19 27.76
CA THR A 177 -18.18 -1.20 28.40
C THR A 177 -16.92 -1.85 28.97
N ARG A 178 -17.06 -2.99 29.68
CA ARG A 178 -15.90 -3.72 30.21
C ARG A 178 -14.97 -4.26 29.11
N MET A 179 -15.54 -4.65 27.97
CA MET A 179 -14.78 -5.08 26.79
C MET A 179 -14.01 -3.90 26.17
N GLU A 180 -14.68 -2.77 25.99
CA GLU A 180 -14.12 -1.52 25.48
C GLU A 180 -12.93 -1.06 26.32
N ASP A 181 -13.11 -0.97 27.64
CA ASP A 181 -12.05 -0.57 28.58
C ASP A 181 -10.80 -1.43 28.43
N GLN A 182 -10.97 -2.75 28.35
CA GLN A 182 -9.85 -3.68 28.28
C GLN A 182 -9.20 -3.72 26.90
N LEU A 183 -9.99 -3.61 25.84
CA LEU A 183 -9.48 -3.58 24.47
C LEU A 183 -8.66 -2.29 24.25
N PHE A 184 -9.18 -1.14 24.63
CA PHE A 184 -8.51 0.15 24.40
C PHE A 184 -7.26 0.30 25.27
N GLN A 185 -7.24 -0.27 26.48
CA GLN A 185 -6.01 -0.39 27.27
C GLN A 185 -4.93 -1.17 26.54
N LEU A 186 -5.28 -2.28 25.88
CA LEU A 186 -4.34 -3.08 25.10
C LEU A 186 -3.91 -2.34 23.82
N GLU A 187 -4.84 -1.71 23.10
CA GLU A 187 -4.53 -0.89 21.92
C GLU A 187 -3.56 0.24 22.25
N LYS A 188 -3.70 0.89 23.41
CA LYS A 188 -2.79 1.95 23.85
C LYS A 188 -1.36 1.43 24.04
N LYS A 189 -1.19 0.18 24.46
CA LYS A 189 0.13 -0.45 24.63
C LYS A 189 0.71 -0.95 23.30
N LEU A 190 -0.10 -1.57 22.44
CA LEU A 190 0.35 -2.18 21.17
C LEU A 190 0.45 -1.20 20.01
N TYR A 191 -0.54 -0.31 19.89
CA TYR A 191 -0.77 0.55 18.73
C TYR A 191 -0.93 2.03 19.17
N PRO A 192 0.01 2.61 19.92
CA PRO A 192 -0.15 3.92 20.52
C PRO A 192 -0.45 5.04 19.51
N TRP A 193 -0.04 4.91 18.25
CA TRP A 193 -0.29 5.89 17.18
C TRP A 193 -1.77 5.99 16.77
N ILE A 194 -2.55 4.90 16.83
CA ILE A 194 -3.97 4.98 16.45
C ILE A 194 -4.84 5.53 17.59
N ILE A 195 -4.41 5.36 18.85
CA ILE A 195 -5.19 5.72 20.05
C ILE A 195 -4.82 7.10 20.60
N ASN A 196 -3.53 7.44 20.58
CA ASN A 196 -3.08 8.75 21.05
C ASN A 196 -3.05 9.79 19.91
N GLY A 197 -3.39 9.38 18.69
CA GLY A 197 -3.57 10.29 17.56
C GLY A 197 -4.80 11.18 17.76
N PRO A 198 -4.85 12.36 17.12
CA PRO A 198 -5.94 13.31 17.33
C PRO A 198 -7.26 12.90 16.65
N MET A 199 -7.23 11.92 15.73
CA MET A 199 -8.37 11.61 14.85
C MET A 199 -9.28 10.49 15.37
N TYR A 200 -8.71 9.51 16.09
CA TYR A 200 -9.39 8.28 16.48
C TYR A 200 -9.03 7.90 17.92
N HIS A 201 -9.99 7.33 18.64
CA HIS A 201 -9.79 6.85 20.02
C HIS A 201 -9.69 5.31 20.08
N SER A 202 -9.96 4.62 18.97
CA SER A 202 -9.83 3.17 18.83
C SER A 202 -9.63 2.74 17.38
N ALA A 203 -9.11 1.52 17.18
CA ALA A 203 -9.03 0.96 15.84
C ALA A 203 -10.41 0.70 15.21
N VAL A 204 -11.42 0.37 16.02
CA VAL A 204 -12.80 0.21 15.55
C VAL A 204 -13.38 1.55 15.10
N GLU A 205 -13.13 2.65 15.82
CA GLU A 205 -13.57 3.97 15.39
C GLU A 205 -12.92 4.38 14.06
N SER A 206 -11.61 4.14 13.92
CA SER A 206 -10.87 4.37 12.67
C SER A 206 -11.47 3.56 11.50
N LEU A 207 -11.78 2.28 11.72
CA LEU A 207 -12.45 1.43 10.74
C LEU A 207 -13.85 1.96 10.38
N LEU A 208 -14.65 2.32 11.39
CA LEU A 208 -16.01 2.82 11.20
C LEU A 208 -16.05 4.19 10.52
N LYS A 209 -14.97 4.96 10.51
CA LYS A 209 -14.84 6.21 9.73
C LYS A 209 -14.27 5.98 8.32
N SER A 210 -13.67 4.82 8.04
CA SER A 210 -13.13 4.48 6.72
C SER A 210 -14.22 4.10 5.72
N ARG A 211 -14.19 4.61 4.49
CA ARG A 211 -15.25 4.38 3.47
C ARG A 211 -14.68 4.27 2.06
N GLY A 212 -15.41 3.56 1.19
CA GLY A 212 -15.10 3.51 -0.24
C GLY A 212 -13.82 2.72 -0.59
N ARG A 213 -13.47 2.81 -1.87
CA ARG A 213 -12.29 2.19 -2.49
C ARG A 213 -11.33 3.28 -2.96
N GLY A 214 -10.02 3.09 -2.79
CA GLY A 214 -9.05 4.06 -3.26
C GLY A 214 -7.62 3.52 -3.33
N ILE A 215 -6.76 4.30 -3.99
CA ILE A 215 -5.33 4.02 -4.13
C ILE A 215 -4.58 4.85 -3.09
N VAL A 216 -3.65 4.22 -2.39
CA VAL A 216 -2.79 4.84 -1.38
C VAL A 216 -1.35 4.76 -1.87
N MET A 217 -0.68 5.90 -1.96
CA MET A 217 0.73 5.97 -2.32
C MET A 217 1.50 6.65 -1.19
N THR A 218 2.69 6.17 -0.87
CA THR A 218 3.61 6.88 0.03
C THR A 218 4.63 7.66 -0.79
N THR A 219 4.86 8.93 -0.47
CA THR A 219 5.87 9.72 -1.18
C THR A 219 6.50 10.78 -0.29
N GLY A 220 7.71 11.16 -0.66
CA GLY A 220 8.40 12.37 -0.18
C GLY A 220 8.98 13.13 -1.38
N SER A 221 9.53 14.32 -1.17
CA SER A 221 10.00 15.21 -2.25
C SER A 221 10.96 14.51 -3.24
N LYS A 222 11.76 13.54 -2.76
CA LYS A 222 12.66 12.75 -3.61
C LYS A 222 11.92 11.95 -4.70
N TYR A 223 10.74 11.42 -4.39
CA TYR A 223 9.97 10.53 -5.27
C TYR A 223 8.71 11.19 -5.84
N ALA A 224 8.43 12.46 -5.50
CA ALA A 224 7.24 13.18 -5.95
C ALA A 224 7.11 13.22 -7.48
N LEU A 225 8.21 13.40 -8.22
CA LEU A 225 8.19 13.37 -9.69
C LEU A 225 7.81 11.98 -10.24
N VAL A 226 8.29 10.91 -9.60
CA VAL A 226 7.96 9.54 -9.99
C VAL A 226 6.49 9.25 -9.72
N ALA A 227 5.99 9.67 -8.54
CA ALA A 227 4.57 9.59 -8.19
C ALA A 227 3.71 10.33 -9.22
N GLN A 228 4.09 11.55 -9.62
CA GLN A 228 3.40 12.32 -10.65
C GLN A 228 3.31 11.57 -11.98
N HIS A 229 4.39 10.93 -12.43
CA HIS A 229 4.37 10.13 -13.66
C HIS A 229 3.44 8.92 -13.55
N SER A 230 3.51 8.18 -12.45
CA SER A 230 2.66 6.99 -12.23
C SER A 230 1.18 7.37 -12.14
N ILE A 231 0.85 8.47 -11.48
CA ILE A 231 -0.53 9.01 -11.44
C ILE A 231 -0.99 9.47 -12.83
N THR A 232 -0.11 10.09 -13.61
CA THR A 232 -0.41 10.46 -14.99
C THR A 232 -0.73 9.22 -15.83
N MET A 233 0.01 8.14 -15.65
CA MET A 233 -0.27 6.86 -16.32
C MET A 233 -1.60 6.24 -15.86
N LEU A 234 -1.91 6.28 -14.55
CA LEU A 234 -3.20 5.85 -14.02
C LEU A 234 -4.37 6.64 -14.64
N ASN A 235 -4.21 7.96 -14.77
CA ASN A 235 -5.21 8.80 -15.43
C ASN A 235 -5.35 8.46 -16.92
N PHE A 236 -4.24 8.19 -17.61
CA PHE A 236 -4.24 7.80 -19.03
C PHE A 236 -5.01 6.49 -19.28
N ILE A 237 -4.86 5.49 -18.41
CA ILE A 237 -5.62 4.24 -18.49
C ILE A 237 -7.04 4.37 -17.93
N GLY A 238 -7.51 5.58 -17.60
CA GLY A 238 -8.89 5.84 -17.18
C GLY A 238 -9.21 5.39 -15.76
N ASN A 239 -8.25 5.41 -14.83
CA ASN A 239 -8.50 5.15 -13.41
C ASN A 239 -9.63 6.05 -12.86
N GLN A 240 -10.58 5.44 -12.14
CA GLN A 240 -11.68 6.15 -11.48
C GLN A 240 -11.50 6.23 -9.96
N LEU A 241 -10.59 5.43 -9.39
CA LEU A 241 -10.38 5.41 -7.94
C LEU A 241 -9.74 6.72 -7.48
N PRO A 242 -10.21 7.31 -6.36
CA PRO A 242 -9.51 8.40 -5.71
C PRO A 242 -8.13 7.95 -5.24
N ILE A 243 -7.17 8.87 -5.25
CA ILE A 243 -5.77 8.63 -4.88
C ILE A 243 -5.44 9.49 -3.66
N GLU A 244 -5.03 8.85 -2.57
CA GLU A 244 -4.46 9.53 -1.42
C GLU A 244 -2.94 9.34 -1.42
N ILE A 245 -2.21 10.45 -1.49
CA ILE A 245 -0.77 10.46 -1.30
C ILE A 245 -0.51 10.77 0.17
N ILE A 246 0.09 9.79 0.84
CA ILE A 246 0.42 9.86 2.25
C ILE A 246 1.89 10.27 2.38
N TYR A 247 2.13 11.34 3.12
CA TYR A 247 3.46 11.88 3.41
C TYR A 247 3.60 12.13 4.92
N CYS A 248 4.82 12.34 5.41
CA CYS A 248 5.07 12.60 6.83
C CYS A 248 5.60 14.00 7.12
N GLY A 249 4.68 14.95 7.31
CA GLY A 249 5.01 16.32 7.65
C GLY A 249 5.76 17.07 6.53
N GLU A 250 6.05 18.33 6.82
CA GLU A 250 6.62 19.30 5.88
C GLU A 250 8.03 18.95 5.42
N ASP A 251 8.80 18.27 6.27
CA ASP A 251 10.20 17.89 5.99
C ASP A 251 10.29 16.71 5.00
N ASP A 252 9.23 15.92 4.84
CA ASP A 252 9.20 14.77 3.94
C ASP A 252 8.76 15.17 2.53
N LEU A 253 7.71 15.99 2.42
CA LEU A 253 7.18 16.46 1.14
C LEU A 253 6.94 17.96 1.17
N GLY A 254 7.82 18.73 0.52
CA GLY A 254 7.79 20.20 0.51
C GLY A 254 6.63 20.82 -0.28
N GLN A 255 6.31 22.08 0.02
CA GLN A 255 5.15 22.80 -0.54
C GLN A 255 5.08 22.77 -2.07
N LYS A 256 6.21 22.94 -2.77
CA LYS A 256 6.26 22.91 -4.24
C LYS A 256 5.80 21.57 -4.80
N GLU A 257 6.27 20.47 -4.22
CA GLU A 257 5.87 19.12 -4.65
C GLU A 257 4.41 18.84 -4.28
N ARG A 258 3.96 19.33 -3.12
CA ARG A 258 2.54 19.25 -2.74
C ARG A 258 1.64 19.95 -3.74
N ASP A 259 1.96 21.19 -4.10
CA ASP A 259 1.19 21.96 -5.10
C ASP A 259 1.13 21.22 -6.44
N ALA A 260 2.25 20.65 -6.88
CA ALA A 260 2.31 19.87 -8.11
C ALA A 260 1.43 18.62 -8.05
N LEU A 261 1.48 17.86 -6.95
CA LEU A 261 0.71 16.63 -6.79
C LEU A 261 -0.79 16.89 -6.61
N THR A 262 -1.19 17.91 -5.84
CA THR A 262 -2.59 18.30 -5.67
C THR A 262 -3.22 18.83 -6.97
N SER A 263 -2.41 19.32 -7.91
CA SER A 263 -2.92 19.72 -9.23
C SER A 263 -3.37 18.54 -10.11
N LEU A 264 -3.03 17.31 -9.74
CA LEU A 264 -3.39 16.10 -10.49
C LEU A 264 -4.84 15.69 -10.20
N HIS A 265 -5.49 15.09 -11.21
CA HIS A 265 -6.86 14.63 -11.10
C HIS A 265 -7.03 13.57 -10.01
N ARG A 266 -8.04 13.75 -9.13
CA ARG A 266 -8.44 12.81 -8.06
C ARG A 266 -7.36 12.54 -6.99
N VAL A 267 -6.39 13.44 -6.85
CA VAL A 267 -5.34 13.33 -5.84
C VAL A 267 -5.66 14.19 -4.62
N THR A 268 -5.58 13.58 -3.44
CA THR A 268 -5.60 14.26 -2.14
C THR A 268 -4.29 13.96 -1.42
N LEU A 269 -3.73 14.96 -0.74
CA LEU A 269 -2.55 14.76 0.12
C LEU A 269 -3.00 14.59 1.57
N VAL A 270 -2.42 13.62 2.27
CA VAL A 270 -2.72 13.33 3.67
C VAL A 270 -1.41 13.31 4.46
N ASP A 271 -1.31 14.18 5.45
CA ASP A 271 -0.20 14.16 6.40
C ASP A 271 -0.45 13.09 7.46
N MET A 272 0.28 11.98 7.35
CA MET A 272 0.21 10.87 8.29
C MET A 272 0.63 11.27 9.71
N GLN A 273 1.55 12.23 9.82
CA GLN A 273 2.03 12.72 11.10
C GLN A 273 0.88 13.33 11.90
N SER A 274 0.10 14.19 11.25
CA SER A 274 -1.09 14.81 11.82
C SER A 274 -2.21 13.79 12.10
N VAL A 275 -2.48 12.87 11.18
CA VAL A 275 -3.59 11.90 11.35
C VAL A 275 -3.34 10.94 12.51
N LEU A 276 -2.12 10.41 12.62
CA LEU A 276 -1.75 9.39 13.61
C LEU A 276 -1.02 9.96 14.84
N GLY A 277 -0.91 11.29 14.96
CA GLY A 277 -0.23 11.95 16.08
C GLY A 277 1.24 11.52 16.26
N LEU A 278 1.93 11.23 15.14
CA LEU A 278 3.32 10.78 15.19
C LEU A 278 4.22 11.97 15.53
N LYS A 279 5.22 11.77 16.41
CA LYS A 279 6.23 12.81 16.66
C LYS A 279 7.17 12.98 15.48
N LYS A 280 7.46 11.88 14.80
CA LYS A 280 8.33 11.77 13.64
C LYS A 280 8.03 10.44 12.96
N CYS A 281 8.13 10.38 11.63
CA CYS A 281 8.15 9.10 10.92
C CYS A 281 9.58 8.64 10.70
N SER A 282 9.74 7.32 10.67
CA SER A 282 10.96 6.68 10.18
C SER A 282 11.15 6.99 8.69
N LYS A 283 12.39 6.93 8.20
CA LYS A 283 12.73 7.30 6.83
C LYS A 283 12.88 6.03 6.00
N GLY A 284 11.87 5.71 5.19
CA GLY A 284 11.92 4.57 4.30
C GLY A 284 10.55 3.97 4.03
N TRP A 285 10.56 2.70 3.66
CA TRP A 285 9.38 1.94 3.20
C TRP A 285 8.54 1.37 4.35
N GLU A 286 9.08 1.38 5.58
CA GLU A 286 8.44 0.91 6.81
C GLU A 286 7.11 1.62 7.12
N ASN A 287 6.89 2.82 6.56
CA ASN A 287 5.68 3.62 6.79
C ASN A 287 4.46 3.15 6.00
N LYS A 288 4.63 2.29 4.98
CA LYS A 288 3.53 1.92 4.08
C LYS A 288 2.32 1.29 4.81
N PRO A 289 2.47 0.40 5.81
CA PRO A 289 1.33 -0.07 6.61
C PRO A 289 0.63 1.07 7.39
N LEU A 290 1.40 2.00 7.97
CA LEU A 290 0.85 3.18 8.64
C LEU A 290 0.10 4.09 7.66
N ALA A 291 0.56 4.18 6.42
CA ALA A 291 -0.11 4.95 5.37
C ALA A 291 -1.49 4.36 5.01
N VAL A 292 -1.60 3.03 5.01
CA VAL A 292 -2.92 2.39 4.90
C VAL A 292 -3.81 2.77 6.08
N LEU A 293 -3.30 2.73 7.32
CA LEU A 293 -4.09 3.14 8.49
C LEU A 293 -4.56 4.60 8.42
N ALA A 294 -3.67 5.50 7.99
CA ALA A 294 -3.96 6.93 7.89
C ALA A 294 -4.92 7.28 6.74
N SER A 295 -5.03 6.42 5.72
CA SER A 295 -5.93 6.66 4.59
C SER A 295 -7.41 6.63 4.99
N SER A 296 -8.25 7.38 4.27
CA SER A 296 -9.70 7.40 4.52
C SER A 296 -10.44 6.18 3.95
N PHE A 297 -9.77 5.37 3.12
CA PHE A 297 -10.42 4.28 2.40
C PHE A 297 -10.66 3.05 3.26
N GLN A 298 -11.81 2.38 3.05
CA GLN A 298 -12.08 1.06 3.61
C GLN A 298 -11.33 -0.03 2.83
N GLN A 299 -11.37 0.05 1.50
CA GLN A 299 -10.72 -0.87 0.58
C GLN A 299 -9.57 -0.13 -0.12
N VAL A 300 -8.35 -0.56 0.16
CA VAL A 300 -7.12 0.15 -0.19
C VAL A 300 -6.32 -0.65 -1.19
N ILE A 301 -5.89 -0.01 -2.28
CA ILE A 301 -4.75 -0.47 -3.10
C ILE A 301 -3.54 0.36 -2.66
N LEU A 302 -2.69 -0.20 -1.81
CA LEU A 302 -1.38 0.36 -1.52
C LEU A 302 -0.47 0.13 -2.73
N MET A 303 0.18 1.18 -3.20
CA MET A 303 0.96 1.17 -4.43
C MET A 303 2.24 1.99 -4.28
N ASP A 304 3.35 1.44 -4.73
CA ASP A 304 4.63 2.15 -4.81
C ASP A 304 4.61 3.22 -5.90
N THR A 305 5.38 4.27 -5.69
CA THR A 305 5.42 5.40 -6.62
C THR A 305 5.95 5.04 -7.99
N ASP A 306 6.71 3.95 -8.11
CA ASP A 306 7.30 3.43 -9.34
C ASP A 306 6.60 2.17 -9.88
N ALA A 307 5.48 1.75 -9.28
CA ALA A 307 4.60 0.75 -9.86
C ALA A 307 3.79 1.35 -11.02
N LEU A 308 3.51 0.56 -12.05
CA LEU A 308 2.70 0.98 -13.21
C LEU A 308 1.60 -0.04 -13.50
N PHE A 309 0.43 0.48 -13.84
CA PHE A 309 -0.72 -0.33 -14.25
C PHE A 309 -0.94 -0.23 -15.75
N PHE A 310 -1.26 -1.37 -16.36
CA PHE A 310 -1.68 -1.47 -17.77
C PHE A 310 -3.17 -1.82 -17.93
N GLN A 311 -3.85 -2.05 -16.81
CA GLN A 311 -5.29 -2.30 -16.71
C GLN A 311 -5.86 -1.45 -15.57
N HIS A 312 -7.17 -1.23 -15.57
CA HIS A 312 -7.84 -0.51 -14.49
C HIS A 312 -7.53 -1.16 -13.12
N PRO A 313 -6.96 -0.42 -12.14
CA PRO A 313 -6.59 -0.99 -10.85
C PRO A 313 -7.78 -1.56 -10.06
N GLU A 314 -8.99 -1.05 -10.30
CA GLU A 314 -10.23 -1.54 -9.67
C GLU A 314 -10.48 -3.03 -9.92
N THR A 315 -9.97 -3.58 -11.02
CA THR A 315 -10.07 -5.03 -11.31
C THR A 315 -9.45 -5.90 -10.22
N LEU A 316 -8.49 -5.39 -9.44
CA LEU A 316 -7.89 -6.13 -8.32
C LEU A 316 -8.91 -6.46 -7.22
N PHE A 317 -9.89 -5.58 -6.98
CA PHE A 317 -10.98 -5.83 -6.02
C PHE A 317 -11.94 -6.92 -6.49
N GLU A 318 -11.92 -7.24 -7.79
CA GLU A 318 -12.82 -8.22 -8.38
C GLU A 318 -12.20 -9.62 -8.47
N THR A 319 -10.90 -9.74 -8.16
CA THR A 319 -10.20 -11.03 -8.11
C THR A 319 -10.82 -11.98 -7.09
N LYS A 320 -10.83 -13.27 -7.41
CA LYS A 320 -11.35 -14.31 -6.51
C LYS A 320 -10.63 -14.30 -5.16
N ALA A 321 -9.29 -14.21 -5.19
CA ALA A 321 -8.44 -14.14 -4.01
C ALA A 321 -8.82 -12.98 -3.07
N TYR A 322 -9.01 -11.77 -3.60
CA TYR A 322 -9.42 -10.63 -2.79
C TYR A 322 -10.84 -10.81 -2.25
N LYS A 323 -11.80 -11.23 -3.08
CA LYS A 323 -13.19 -11.47 -2.63
C LYS A 323 -13.25 -12.51 -1.52
N GLU A 324 -12.46 -13.57 -1.61
CA GLU A 324 -12.44 -14.64 -0.61
C GLU A 324 -11.73 -14.26 0.67
N THR A 325 -10.72 -13.38 0.64
CA THR A 325 -9.82 -13.17 1.78
C THR A 325 -9.81 -11.75 2.33
N GLY A 326 -10.17 -10.76 1.51
CA GLY A 326 -10.10 -9.34 1.84
C GLY A 326 -8.69 -8.80 1.69
N ALA A 327 -7.77 -9.58 1.10
CA ALA A 327 -6.41 -9.17 0.84
C ALA A 327 -5.92 -9.74 -0.50
N LEU A 328 -5.05 -9.00 -1.19
CA LEU A 328 -4.37 -9.48 -2.38
C LEU A 328 -2.90 -9.07 -2.30
N PHE A 329 -2.03 -10.04 -2.50
CA PHE A 329 -0.58 -9.84 -2.52
C PHE A 329 0.00 -10.41 -3.80
N PHE A 330 1.02 -9.74 -4.32
CA PHE A 330 1.79 -10.22 -5.45
C PHE A 330 2.91 -11.13 -4.96
N ARG A 331 3.34 -12.05 -5.82
CA ARG A 331 4.53 -12.85 -5.55
C ARG A 331 5.78 -12.02 -5.79
N ASP A 332 6.72 -12.08 -4.86
CA ASP A 332 8.06 -11.55 -5.12
C ASP A 332 8.80 -12.44 -6.13
N ARG A 333 9.87 -11.88 -6.70
CA ARG A 333 10.79 -12.60 -7.57
C ARG A 333 11.31 -13.85 -6.87
N THR A 334 11.40 -14.94 -7.61
CA THR A 334 11.91 -16.20 -7.08
C THR A 334 13.42 -16.12 -6.88
N LEU A 335 13.86 -15.93 -5.64
CA LEU A 335 15.25 -16.12 -5.22
C LEU A 335 15.36 -17.42 -4.45
N GLY A 336 16.32 -18.29 -4.78
CA GLY A 336 16.49 -19.57 -4.06
C GLY A 336 16.66 -19.35 -2.56
N PHE A 337 16.13 -20.23 -1.73
CA PHE A 337 16.19 -20.09 -0.27
C PHE A 337 17.63 -19.92 0.25
N GLY A 338 17.87 -18.93 1.11
CA GLY A 338 19.21 -18.56 1.61
C GLY A 338 19.91 -17.49 0.78
N THR A 339 19.31 -17.02 -0.33
CA THR A 339 19.93 -16.00 -1.19
C THR A 339 20.10 -14.69 -0.41
N TYR A 340 21.32 -14.15 -0.43
CA TYR A 340 21.75 -13.00 0.38
C TYR A 340 21.52 -13.16 1.90
N GLY A 341 21.40 -14.40 2.40
CA GLY A 341 21.11 -14.69 3.81
C GLY A 341 19.62 -14.63 4.19
N HIS A 342 18.72 -14.42 3.23
CA HIS A 342 17.27 -14.38 3.45
C HIS A 342 16.62 -15.77 3.35
N GLY A 343 15.39 -15.91 3.87
CA GLY A 343 14.70 -17.19 4.00
C GLY A 343 14.72 -17.73 5.43
N PRO A 344 15.86 -18.18 6.00
CA PRO A 344 15.92 -18.75 7.34
C PRO A 344 15.36 -17.85 8.43
N GLY A 345 15.74 -16.55 8.43
CA GLY A 345 15.25 -15.58 9.40
C GLY A 345 13.74 -15.36 9.31
N LEU A 346 13.20 -15.23 8.09
CA LEU A 346 11.77 -15.10 7.82
C LEU A 346 11.00 -16.35 8.27
N THR A 347 11.49 -17.54 7.93
CA THR A 347 10.92 -18.82 8.35
C THR A 347 10.89 -18.96 9.87
N ASP A 348 11.98 -18.67 10.56
CA ASP A 348 12.07 -18.72 12.02
C ASP A 348 11.08 -17.74 12.70
N LEU A 349 11.03 -16.53 12.17
CA LEU A 349 10.11 -15.50 12.66
C LEU A 349 8.64 -15.89 12.46
N ILE A 350 8.27 -16.37 11.26
CA ILE A 350 6.91 -16.84 10.99
C ILE A 350 6.58 -18.02 11.91
N ASN A 351 7.49 -18.97 12.07
CA ASN A 351 7.29 -20.11 12.97
C ASN A 351 7.03 -19.68 14.42
N THR A 352 7.82 -18.74 14.95
CA THR A 352 7.65 -18.28 16.33
C THR A 352 6.37 -17.49 16.52
N LEU A 353 6.06 -16.54 15.64
CA LEU A 353 4.80 -15.77 15.69
C LEU A 353 3.56 -16.67 15.51
N ALA A 354 3.67 -17.73 14.71
CA ALA A 354 2.60 -18.66 14.41
C ALA A 354 2.32 -19.70 15.49
N GLU A 355 3.27 -20.02 16.37
CA GLU A 355 3.12 -21.04 17.41
C GLU A 355 1.86 -20.76 18.27
N PRO A 356 0.94 -21.72 18.51
CA PRO A 356 0.98 -23.16 18.19
C PRO A 356 0.34 -23.58 16.85
N PHE A 357 -0.09 -22.63 16.01
CA PHE A 357 -0.91 -22.90 14.82
C PHE A 357 -0.10 -23.25 13.55
N LYS A 358 1.17 -23.64 13.70
CA LYS A 358 2.08 -23.94 12.58
C LYS A 358 1.50 -24.95 11.59
N GLU A 359 0.78 -25.96 12.07
CA GLU A 359 0.22 -27.03 11.23
C GLU A 359 -1.07 -26.63 10.46
N ASN A 360 -1.78 -25.59 10.92
CA ASN A 360 -3.05 -25.13 10.33
C ASN A 360 -2.91 -23.87 9.46
N LEU A 361 -1.69 -23.33 9.38
CA LEU A 361 -1.38 -22.12 8.64
C LEU A 361 -0.98 -22.46 7.20
N ILE A 362 -0.74 -21.42 6.40
CA ILE A 362 -0.42 -21.49 4.95
C ILE A 362 0.93 -22.21 4.69
N PHE A 363 1.57 -22.79 5.71
CA PHE A 363 2.87 -23.45 5.65
C PHE A 363 2.95 -24.51 4.56
N ASN A 364 1.86 -25.25 4.32
CA ASN A 364 1.84 -26.32 3.32
C ASN A 364 1.86 -25.81 1.88
N THR A 365 1.47 -24.55 1.63
CA THR A 365 1.47 -23.94 0.29
C THR A 365 2.46 -22.79 0.16
N SER A 366 3.10 -22.37 1.25
CA SER A 366 4.08 -21.28 1.28
C SER A 366 5.43 -21.71 0.72
N ARG A 367 5.95 -20.92 -0.22
CA ARG A 367 7.24 -21.17 -0.86
C ARG A 367 8.42 -20.93 0.07
N VAL A 368 8.32 -19.94 0.96
CA VAL A 368 9.37 -19.70 1.96
C VAL A 368 9.39 -20.81 3.01
N MET A 369 8.21 -21.29 3.43
CA MET A 369 8.13 -22.38 4.41
C MET A 369 8.55 -23.73 3.82
N ALA A 370 8.28 -23.97 2.54
CA ALA A 370 8.80 -25.11 1.79
C ALA A 370 10.31 -24.98 1.43
N LYS A 371 10.97 -23.88 1.83
CA LYS A 371 12.38 -23.57 1.52
C LYS A 371 12.68 -23.54 0.01
N VAL A 372 11.69 -23.18 -0.79
CA VAL A 372 11.81 -23.01 -2.25
C VAL A 372 12.29 -21.60 -2.60
N SER A 373 11.84 -20.60 -1.84
CA SER A 373 12.16 -19.19 -2.09
C SER A 373 12.63 -18.49 -0.81
N SER A 374 13.51 -17.49 -0.93
CA SER A 374 13.94 -16.64 0.19
C SER A 374 12.85 -15.69 0.65
N ASP A 375 12.05 -15.20 -0.29
CA ASP A 375 10.94 -14.27 -0.10
C ASP A 375 9.71 -14.81 -0.83
N GLU A 376 8.53 -14.35 -0.43
CA GLU A 376 7.26 -14.84 -1.01
C GLU A 376 6.34 -13.72 -1.48
N LEU A 377 6.22 -12.65 -0.71
CA LEU A 377 5.27 -11.57 -0.98
C LEU A 377 6.00 -10.32 -1.44
N ASP A 378 5.56 -9.74 -2.55
CA ASP A 378 5.95 -8.41 -2.97
C ASP A 378 5.07 -7.36 -2.29
N SER A 379 5.63 -6.16 -2.12
CA SER A 379 4.95 -5.05 -1.47
C SER A 379 4.85 -3.79 -2.33
N GLY A 380 5.21 -3.90 -3.62
CA GLY A 380 5.04 -2.83 -4.60
C GLY A 380 3.57 -2.53 -4.88
N VAL A 381 2.71 -3.56 -4.82
CA VAL A 381 1.25 -3.41 -4.80
C VAL A 381 0.64 -4.37 -3.80
N VAL A 382 -0.20 -3.85 -2.91
CA VAL A 382 -0.94 -4.64 -1.92
C VAL A 382 -2.37 -4.16 -1.83
N VAL A 383 -3.33 -5.07 -1.78
CA VAL A 383 -4.76 -4.71 -1.66
C VAL A 383 -5.30 -5.21 -0.34
N TRP A 384 -6.00 -4.34 0.41
CA TRP A 384 -6.64 -4.68 1.68
C TRP A 384 -8.05 -4.14 1.80
N ASP A 385 -8.94 -4.97 2.35
CA ASP A 385 -10.16 -4.55 2.99
C ASP A 385 -9.90 -4.40 4.49
N LYS A 386 -9.92 -3.16 4.99
CA LYS A 386 -9.73 -2.88 6.42
C LYS A 386 -10.77 -3.60 7.28
N THR A 387 -12.00 -3.80 6.80
CA THR A 387 -13.01 -4.53 7.60
C THR A 387 -12.63 -6.00 7.82
N ARG A 388 -11.75 -6.56 7.00
CA ARG A 388 -11.40 -7.98 7.09
C ARG A 388 -9.98 -8.21 7.59
N SER A 389 -9.17 -7.15 7.58
CA SER A 389 -7.73 -7.23 7.82
C SER A 389 -7.24 -6.25 8.88
N MET A 390 -8.10 -5.45 9.55
CA MET A 390 -7.65 -4.40 10.48
C MET A 390 -6.66 -4.91 11.55
N PRO A 391 -6.91 -6.01 12.29
CA PRO A 391 -5.94 -6.50 13.26
C PRO A 391 -4.59 -6.92 12.63
N ALA A 392 -4.62 -7.45 11.40
CA ALA A 392 -3.42 -7.82 10.66
C ALA A 392 -2.62 -6.58 10.20
N ILE A 393 -3.33 -5.54 9.71
CA ILE A 393 -2.72 -4.26 9.33
C ILE A 393 -2.05 -3.62 10.55
N LEU A 394 -2.74 -3.60 11.70
CA LEU A 394 -2.20 -3.06 12.96
C LEU A 394 -0.95 -3.82 13.43
N LEU A 395 -0.99 -5.16 13.42
CA LEU A 395 0.18 -5.96 13.74
C LEU A 395 1.34 -5.67 12.78
N THR A 396 1.07 -5.52 11.49
CA THR A 396 2.09 -5.17 10.48
C THR A 396 2.70 -3.81 10.77
N CYS A 397 1.89 -2.82 11.16
CA CYS A 397 2.38 -1.51 11.60
C CYS A 397 3.29 -1.63 12.83
N ALA A 398 2.89 -2.43 13.81
CA ALA A 398 3.70 -2.66 15.01
C ALA A 398 5.03 -3.32 14.68
N LEU A 399 5.05 -4.37 13.84
CA LEU A 399 6.28 -5.04 13.42
C LEU A 399 7.22 -4.13 12.62
N ASN A 400 6.68 -3.11 11.92
CA ASN A 400 7.46 -2.10 11.21
C ASN A 400 7.79 -0.86 12.07
N SER A 401 7.51 -0.91 13.37
CA SER A 401 7.75 0.18 14.32
C SER A 401 8.62 -0.28 15.49
N MET A 402 9.27 0.65 16.18
CA MET A 402 9.96 0.33 17.43
C MET A 402 8.95 -0.19 18.46
N PRO A 403 9.33 -1.18 19.30
CA PRO A 403 10.67 -1.77 19.41
C PRO A 403 10.96 -2.94 18.45
N TYR A 404 10.00 -3.40 17.66
CA TYR A 404 10.13 -4.62 16.86
C TYR A 404 10.96 -4.44 15.59
N MET A 405 10.98 -3.22 15.05
CA MET A 405 11.57 -2.90 13.74
C MET A 405 12.99 -3.45 13.57
N ASP A 406 13.89 -3.24 14.53
CA ASP A 406 15.30 -3.69 14.39
C ASP A 406 15.41 -5.20 14.22
N LEU A 407 14.68 -5.97 15.03
CA LEU A 407 14.63 -7.43 14.92
C LEU A 407 14.03 -7.87 13.59
N ILE A 408 12.94 -7.23 13.18
CA ILE A 408 12.21 -7.55 11.96
C ILE A 408 13.08 -7.30 10.71
N TYR A 409 13.79 -6.17 10.68
CA TYR A 409 14.70 -5.80 9.61
C TYR A 409 16.03 -6.58 9.65
N SER A 410 16.39 -7.18 10.79
CA SER A 410 17.51 -8.13 10.85
C SER A 410 17.21 -9.47 10.19
N LYS A 411 15.93 -9.85 10.09
CA LYS A 411 15.46 -11.14 9.55
C LYS A 411 14.84 -11.03 8.15
N THR A 412 14.40 -9.84 7.76
CA THR A 412 13.60 -9.55 6.54
C THR A 412 13.85 -8.13 6.04
N TYR A 413 13.32 -7.72 4.88
CA TYR A 413 13.24 -6.30 4.48
C TYR A 413 12.08 -5.51 5.15
N GLY A 414 11.52 -6.03 6.25
CA GLY A 414 10.46 -5.42 7.05
C GLY A 414 9.04 -5.53 6.50
N MET A 415 8.88 -5.34 5.19
CA MET A 415 7.58 -5.34 4.53
C MET A 415 7.03 -6.71 4.17
N HIS A 416 7.85 -7.76 4.19
CA HIS A 416 7.44 -9.11 3.80
C HIS A 416 6.64 -9.85 4.89
N LEU A 417 6.44 -9.23 6.06
CA LEU A 417 5.73 -9.82 7.20
C LEU A 417 4.30 -9.31 7.28
N LEU A 418 3.52 -9.70 6.28
CA LEU A 418 2.08 -9.51 6.30
C LEU A 418 1.42 -10.75 6.87
N PHE A 419 1.31 -10.74 8.20
CA PHE A 419 0.65 -11.82 8.94
C PHE A 419 -0.86 -11.75 8.74
N LYS A 420 -1.40 -12.84 8.20
CA LYS A 420 -2.80 -13.22 8.40
C LYS A 420 -3.00 -13.51 9.89
N SER A 421 -3.72 -12.64 10.60
CA SER A 421 -4.11 -12.92 11.98
C SER A 421 -5.31 -13.85 12.09
N ASN A 422 -5.98 -14.27 11.00
CA ASN A 422 -7.11 -15.19 11.07
C ASN A 422 -6.68 -16.64 11.39
N THR A 423 -6.39 -16.89 12.66
CA THR A 423 -6.22 -18.21 13.27
C THR A 423 -7.51 -18.59 13.98
N ARG A 424 -8.20 -19.62 13.48
CA ARG A 424 -9.17 -20.37 14.29
C ARG A 424 -8.44 -21.41 15.09
#